data_AF-A0A401NMT2-F1
#
_entry.id   AF-A0A401NMT2-F1
#
_cell.length_a   1.000
_cell.length_b   1.000
_cell.length_c   1.000
_cell.angle_alpha   90.00
_cell.angle_beta   90.00
_cell.angle_gamma   90.00
#
_symmetry.space_group_name_H-M   'P 1'
#
loop_
_entity.id
_entity.type
_entity.pdbx_description
1 polymer ?
#
loop_
_entity_poly.entity_id
_entity_poly.type
_entity_poly.pdbx_seq_one_letter_code
_entity_poly.pdbx_strand_id
1 'polypeptide(L)'
;MLVRKIKEESLRSYLCTYSSFYESISMHTLADMFQLEIHNVHSIISKMIINKELMASLDQPTLMVVMHRTEPLSLQNIALQLAEKLSNLVENNERVFDLKQGTYSGYFSRDQKGGYQGKQSYQGQGGYRQNQSSY
;
A
#
# COMPACT_ATOMS: atom_id res chain seq x y z
N MET A 1 -1.53 -34.51 -18.01
CA MET A 1 -1.46 -33.51 -16.92
C MET A 1 -1.48 -32.06 -17.41
N LEU A 2 -0.67 -31.68 -18.41
CA LEU A 2 -0.59 -30.28 -18.86
C LEU A 2 -1.90 -29.75 -19.44
N VAL A 3 -2.53 -30.50 -20.35
CA VAL A 3 -3.79 -30.09 -21.02
C VAL A 3 -4.91 -29.82 -20.01
N ARG A 4 -5.00 -30.63 -18.94
CA ARG A 4 -5.99 -30.42 -17.88
C ARG A 4 -5.75 -29.09 -17.16
N LYS A 5 -4.52 -28.79 -16.73
CA LYS A 5 -4.19 -27.51 -16.10
C LYS A 5 -4.46 -26.32 -17.02
N ILE A 6 -4.15 -26.45 -18.32
CA ILE A 6 -4.45 -25.40 -19.29
C ILE A 6 -5.95 -25.14 -19.36
N LYS A 7 -6.78 -26.19 -19.41
CA LYS A 7 -8.25 -26.05 -19.42
C LYS A 7 -8.76 -25.38 -18.13
N GLU A 8 -8.24 -25.77 -16.97
CA GLU A 8 -8.60 -25.18 -15.68
C GLU A 8 -8.23 -23.68 -15.60
N GLU A 9 -7.03 -23.29 -16.05
CA GLU A 9 -6.62 -21.88 -16.10
C GLU A 9 -7.33 -21.07 -17.18
N SER A 10 -7.70 -21.71 -18.29
CA SER A 10 -8.50 -21.08 -19.35
C SER A 10 -9.90 -20.73 -18.85
N LEU A 11 -10.53 -21.61 -18.07
CA LEU A 11 -11.82 -21.35 -17.41
C LEU A 11 -11.72 -20.15 -16.46
N ARG A 12 -10.67 -20.10 -15.63
CA ARG A 12 -10.43 -18.98 -14.71
C ARG A 12 -10.28 -17.66 -15.45
N SER A 13 -9.41 -17.63 -16.45
CA SER A 13 -9.14 -16.44 -17.26
C SER A 13 -10.38 -15.96 -18.02
N TYR A 14 -11.17 -16.90 -18.54
CA TYR A 14 -12.43 -16.61 -19.21
C TYR A 14 -13.43 -15.95 -18.26
N LEU A 15 -13.65 -16.53 -17.08
CA LEU A 15 -14.57 -15.97 -16.09
C LEU A 15 -14.10 -14.60 -15.58
N CYS A 16 -12.80 -14.40 -15.34
CA CYS A 16 -12.30 -13.10 -14.92
C CYS A 16 -12.52 -12.01 -15.98
N THR A 17 -12.22 -12.31 -17.25
CA THR A 17 -12.28 -11.33 -18.35
C THR A 17 -13.72 -11.00 -18.72
N TYR A 18 -14.60 -12.01 -18.75
CA TYR A 18 -15.97 -11.86 -19.24
C TYR A 18 -17.02 -11.78 -18.14
N SER A 19 -16.62 -11.72 -16.85
CA SER A 19 -17.55 -11.68 -15.72
C SER A 19 -18.59 -10.56 -15.82
N SER A 20 -18.24 -9.39 -16.35
CA SER A 20 -19.16 -8.25 -16.44
C SER A 20 -20.20 -8.34 -17.54
N PHE A 21 -20.00 -9.20 -18.54
CA PHE A 21 -20.96 -9.39 -19.63
C PHE A 21 -22.09 -10.36 -19.27
N TYR A 22 -21.87 -11.21 -18.26
CA TYR A 22 -22.83 -12.21 -17.83
C TYR A 22 -23.50 -11.82 -16.52
N GLU A 23 -24.82 -11.97 -16.45
CA GLU A 23 -25.58 -11.83 -15.22
C GLU A 23 -25.71 -13.16 -14.49
N SER A 24 -25.94 -14.23 -15.23
CA SER A 24 -25.92 -15.60 -14.73
C SER A 24 -25.39 -16.57 -15.78
N ILE A 25 -24.72 -17.64 -15.34
CA ILE A 25 -24.17 -18.68 -16.20
C ILE A 25 -24.42 -20.05 -15.56
N SER A 26 -24.88 -21.02 -16.35
CA SER A 26 -25.01 -22.42 -15.89
C SER A 26 -23.66 -23.14 -15.86
N MET A 27 -23.40 -23.90 -14.79
CA MET A 27 -22.20 -24.73 -14.71
C MET A 27 -22.19 -25.88 -15.74
N HIS A 28 -23.35 -26.34 -16.19
CA HIS A 28 -23.42 -27.36 -17.25
C HIS A 28 -22.85 -26.84 -18.57
N THR A 29 -23.21 -25.62 -18.96
CA THR A 29 -22.67 -24.97 -20.16
C THR A 29 -21.16 -24.76 -20.06
N LEU A 30 -20.64 -24.40 -18.88
CA LEU A 30 -19.20 -24.26 -18.65
C LEU A 30 -18.47 -25.61 -18.72
N ALA A 31 -19.07 -26.67 -18.16
CA ALA A 31 -18.53 -28.03 -18.22
C ALA A 31 -18.41 -28.51 -19.67
N ASP A 32 -19.45 -28.29 -20.48
CA ASP A 32 -19.46 -28.67 -21.90
C ASP A 32 -18.47 -27.84 -22.72
N MET A 33 -18.42 -26.53 -22.51
CA MET A 33 -17.54 -25.62 -23.26
C MET A 33 -16.05 -25.91 -23.05
N PHE A 34 -15.64 -26.21 -21.81
CA PHE A 34 -14.24 -26.53 -21.48
C PHE A 34 -13.95 -28.03 -21.47
N GLN A 35 -14.97 -28.87 -21.69
CA GLN A 35 -14.91 -30.33 -21.60
C GLN A 35 -14.25 -30.79 -20.29
N LEU A 36 -14.81 -30.30 -19.17
CA LEU A 36 -14.39 -30.61 -17.81
C LEU A 36 -15.57 -31.21 -17.03
N GLU A 37 -15.27 -32.06 -16.05
CA GLU A 37 -16.30 -32.59 -15.16
C GLU A 37 -16.93 -31.47 -14.32
N ILE A 38 -18.25 -31.56 -14.12
CA ILE A 38 -19.04 -30.60 -13.32
C ILE A 38 -18.46 -30.42 -11.91
N HIS A 39 -18.00 -31.50 -11.27
CA HIS A 39 -17.38 -31.43 -9.94
C HIS A 39 -16.09 -30.60 -9.91
N ASN A 40 -15.28 -30.67 -10.97
CA ASN A 40 -14.06 -29.87 -11.08
C ASN A 40 -14.40 -28.40 -11.31
N VAL A 41 -15.37 -28.11 -12.19
CA VAL A 41 -15.86 -26.74 -12.45
C VAL A 41 -16.41 -26.12 -11.16
N HIS A 42 -17.28 -26.83 -10.44
CA HIS A 42 -17.80 -26.40 -9.14
C HIS A 42 -16.66 -26.10 -8.16
N SER A 43 -15.69 -27.00 -8.00
CA SER A 43 -14.54 -26.78 -7.09
C SER A 43 -13.72 -25.55 -7.46
N ILE A 44 -13.48 -25.32 -8.76
CA ILE A 44 -12.72 -24.17 -9.25
C ILE A 44 -13.47 -22.87 -8.97
N ILE A 45 -14.75 -22.81 -9.33
CA ILE A 45 -15.58 -21.61 -9.15
C ILE A 45 -15.75 -21.29 -7.66
N SER A 46 -16.04 -22.30 -6.82
CA SER A 46 -16.12 -22.10 -5.36
C SER A 46 -14.81 -21.53 -4.80
N LYS A 47 -13.65 -22.02 -5.26
CA LYS A 47 -12.34 -21.47 -4.84
C LYS A 47 -12.16 -20.02 -5.30
N MET A 48 -12.53 -19.68 -6.53
CA MET A 48 -12.45 -18.30 -7.04
C MET A 48 -13.33 -17.33 -6.24
N ILE A 49 -14.53 -17.77 -5.84
CA ILE A 49 -15.45 -16.95 -5.01
C ILE A 49 -14.86 -16.74 -3.61
N ILE A 50 -14.30 -17.78 -2.99
CA ILE A 50 -13.67 -17.71 -1.67
C ILE A 50 -12.45 -16.79 -1.69
N ASN A 51 -11.59 -16.93 -2.70
CA ASN A 51 -10.40 -16.10 -2.88
C ASN A 51 -10.70 -14.64 -3.27
N LYS A 52 -11.97 -14.28 -3.46
CA LYS A 52 -12.41 -12.95 -3.94
C LYS A 52 -11.88 -12.59 -5.33
N GLU A 53 -11.55 -13.60 -6.13
CA GLU A 53 -11.16 -13.42 -7.54
C GLU A 53 -12.39 -13.16 -8.42
N LEU A 54 -13.54 -13.72 -8.04
CA LEU A 54 -14.80 -13.57 -8.75
C LEU A 54 -15.89 -13.09 -7.78
N MET A 55 -16.51 -11.95 -8.07
CA MET A 55 -17.64 -11.43 -7.30
C MET A 55 -18.93 -12.07 -7.80
N ALA A 56 -19.16 -13.32 -7.38
CA ALA A 56 -20.32 -14.09 -7.75
C ALA A 56 -20.88 -14.86 -6.56
N SER A 57 -22.15 -15.23 -6.65
CA SER A 57 -22.79 -16.21 -5.78
C SER A 57 -23.11 -17.49 -6.57
N LEU A 58 -23.08 -18.62 -5.87
CA LEU A 58 -23.43 -19.91 -6.43
C LEU A 58 -24.81 -20.33 -5.91
N ASP A 59 -25.73 -20.64 -6.82
CA ASP A 59 -27.02 -21.25 -6.48
C ASP A 59 -26.90 -22.78 -6.51
N GLN A 60 -26.93 -23.38 -5.33
CA GLN A 60 -26.71 -24.83 -5.12
C GLN A 60 -27.73 -25.74 -5.83
N PRO A 61 -29.07 -25.49 -5.80
CA PRO A 61 -30.06 -26.36 -6.43
C PRO A 61 -30.08 -26.27 -7.96
N THR A 62 -29.88 -25.08 -8.55
CA THR A 62 -29.95 -24.91 -10.01
C THR A 62 -28.59 -24.99 -10.71
N LEU A 63 -27.50 -25.08 -9.93
CA LEU A 63 -26.13 -25.11 -10.45
C LEU A 63 -25.81 -23.91 -11.35
N MET A 64 -26.33 -22.74 -10.99
CA MET A 64 -26.09 -21.48 -11.68
C MET A 64 -25.18 -20.56 -10.86
N VAL A 65 -24.29 -19.87 -11.56
CA VAL A 65 -23.42 -18.84 -11.00
C VAL A 65 -24.05 -17.50 -11.32
N VAL A 66 -24.42 -16.74 -10.29
CA VAL A 66 -24.99 -15.39 -10.44
C VAL A 66 -23.86 -14.40 -10.19
N MET A 67 -23.56 -13.58 -11.20
CA MET A 67 -22.51 -12.58 -11.13
C MET A 67 -23.03 -11.32 -10.46
N HIS A 68 -22.27 -10.80 -9.50
CA HIS A 68 -22.57 -9.51 -8.89
C HIS A 68 -21.75 -8.46 -9.64
N ARG A 69 -22.43 -7.53 -10.31
CA ARG A 69 -21.80 -6.43 -11.06
C ARG A 69 -21.17 -5.43 -10.10
N THR A 70 -19.99 -5.75 -9.61
CA THR A 70 -19.16 -4.86 -8.79
C THR A 70 -17.87 -4.55 -9.52
N GLU A 71 -17.95 -4.20 -10.80
CA GLU A 71 -16.91 -3.37 -11.38
C GLU A 71 -17.09 -1.97 -10.78
N PRO A 72 -16.13 -1.47 -9.97
CA PRO A 72 -16.18 -0.09 -9.53
C PRO A 72 -16.28 0.80 -10.77
N LEU A 73 -17.25 1.72 -10.77
CA LEU A 73 -17.37 2.69 -11.85
C LEU A 73 -16.00 3.37 -12.02
N SER A 74 -15.63 3.71 -13.25
CA SER A 74 -14.34 4.38 -13.56
C SER A 74 -14.04 5.54 -12.61
N LEU A 75 -15.07 6.31 -12.21
CA LEU A 75 -15.00 7.36 -11.19
C LEU A 75 -14.60 6.84 -9.79
N GLN A 76 -15.20 5.75 -9.31
CA GLN A 76 -14.88 5.14 -8.02
C GLN A 76 -13.44 4.63 -7.99
N ASN A 77 -12.97 4.04 -9.10
CA ASN A 77 -11.58 3.62 -9.24
C ASN A 77 -10.61 4.81 -9.18
N ILE A 78 -10.91 5.91 -9.89
CA ILE A 78 -10.09 7.13 -9.84
C ILE A 78 -10.11 7.73 -8.43
N ALA A 79 -11.25 7.71 -7.74
CA ALA A 79 -11.37 8.19 -6.37
C ALA A 79 -10.54 7.35 -5.38
N LEU A 80 -10.55 6.03 -5.51
CA LEU A 80 -9.72 5.12 -4.71
C LEU A 80 -8.23 5.37 -4.94
N GLN A 81 -7.81 5.48 -6.21
CA GLN A 81 -6.41 5.80 -6.55
C GLN A 81 -5.99 7.18 -6.01
N LEU A 82 -6.89 8.16 -6.05
CA LEU A 82 -6.61 9.49 -5.50
C LEU A 82 -6.49 9.44 -3.97
N ALA A 83 -7.34 8.67 -3.29
CA ALA A 83 -7.28 8.49 -1.84
C ALA A 83 -5.93 7.88 -1.41
N GLU A 84 -5.45 6.85 -2.11
CA GLU A 84 -4.12 6.27 -1.86
C GLU A 84 -3.00 7.29 -2.07
N LYS A 85 -3.07 8.08 -3.15
CA LYS A 85 -2.08 9.15 -3.42
C LYS A 85 -2.11 10.26 -2.37
N LEU A 86 -3.29 10.63 -1.88
CA LEU A 86 -3.45 11.61 -0.82
C LEU A 86 -2.84 11.12 0.49
N SER A 87 -3.08 9.87 0.89
CA SER A 87 -2.45 9.26 2.06
C SER A 87 -0.92 9.29 1.95
N ASN A 88 -0.37 8.92 0.80
CA ASN A 88 1.08 8.99 0.56
C ASN A 88 1.61 10.43 0.61
N LEU A 89 0.86 11.42 0.14
CA LEU A 89 1.24 12.83 0.21
C LEU A 89 1.25 13.35 1.65
N VAL A 90 0.27 12.95 2.47
CA VAL A 90 0.24 13.32 3.89
C VAL A 90 1.45 12.74 4.62
N GLU A 91 1.75 11.45 4.44
CA GLU A 91 2.92 10.82 5.06
C GLU A 91 4.24 11.51 4.63
N ASN A 92 4.35 11.88 3.34
CA ASN A 92 5.51 12.62 2.85
C ASN A 92 5.60 14.03 3.45
N ASN A 93 4.47 14.72 3.62
CA ASN A 93 4.43 16.03 4.25
C ASN A 93 4.86 15.96 5.73
N GLU A 94 4.41 14.95 6.47
CA GLU A 94 4.84 14.71 7.85
C GLU A 94 6.35 14.45 7.91
N ARG A 95 6.88 13.57 7.06
CA ARG A 95 8.33 13.30 6.98
C ARG A 95 9.15 14.57 6.67
N VAL A 96 8.70 15.41 5.74
CA VAL A 96 9.38 16.68 5.43
C VAL A 96 9.27 17.68 6.57
N PHE A 97 8.12 17.72 7.25
CA PHE A 97 7.90 18.57 8.41
C PHE A 97 8.84 18.19 9.56
N ASP A 98 8.98 16.90 9.86
CA ASP A 98 9.89 16.40 10.89
C ASP A 98 11.36 16.76 10.59
N LEU A 99 11.80 16.64 9.33
CA LEU A 99 13.14 17.05 8.90
C LEU A 99 13.39 18.55 9.08
N LYS A 100 12.38 19.38 8.75
CA LYS A 100 12.46 20.84 8.94
C LYS A 100 12.43 21.22 10.42
N GLN A 101 11.64 20.53 11.23
CA GLN A 101 11.55 20.77 12.67
C GLN A 101 12.82 20.30 13.40
N GLY A 102 13.44 19.20 12.98
CA GLY A 102 14.76 18.77 13.48
C GLY A 102 15.87 19.79 13.20
N THR A 103 15.78 20.49 12.07
CA THR A 103 16.70 21.60 11.73
C THR A 103 16.43 22.84 12.60
N TYR A 104 15.19 23.13 12.96
CA TYR A 104 14.82 24.26 13.83
C TYR A 104 15.08 23.99 15.33
N SER A 105 14.98 22.74 15.79
CA SER A 105 15.21 22.35 17.20
C SER A 105 16.68 22.45 17.62
N GLY A 106 17.61 22.37 16.66
CA GLY A 106 19.04 22.59 16.89
C GLY A 106 19.43 24.04 17.20
N TYR A 107 18.60 25.03 16.82
CA TYR A 107 18.87 26.45 17.06
C TYR A 107 18.26 26.99 18.37
N PHE A 108 17.27 26.32 18.96
CA PHE A 108 16.64 26.76 20.22
C PHE A 108 17.19 26.06 21.47
N SER A 109 17.95 24.96 21.32
CA SER A 109 18.49 24.19 22.46
C SER A 109 19.93 24.58 22.86
N ARG A 110 20.59 25.51 22.15
CA ARG A 110 21.98 25.90 22.48
C ARG A 110 22.10 27.05 23.48
N ASP A 111 21.05 27.85 23.67
CA ASP A 111 21.11 29.07 24.48
C ASP A 111 20.48 28.97 25.89
N GLN A 112 20.08 27.77 26.34
CA GLN A 112 19.40 27.61 27.64
C GLN A 112 20.04 26.60 28.59
N LYS A 113 21.37 26.43 28.54
CA LYS A 113 22.15 25.80 29.63
C LYS A 113 23.50 26.49 29.80
N GLY A 114 23.51 27.64 30.45
CA GLY A 114 24.73 28.39 30.75
C GLY A 114 24.59 29.35 31.93
N GLY A 115 23.83 28.98 32.96
CA GLY A 115 23.70 29.77 34.20
C GLY A 115 24.04 28.91 35.40
N TYR A 116 24.96 29.38 36.23
CA TYR A 116 25.40 28.85 37.53
C TYR A 116 26.49 27.76 37.52
N GLN A 117 27.75 28.17 37.32
CA GLN A 117 28.83 27.67 38.19
C GLN A 117 30.09 28.55 38.18
N GLY A 118 30.28 29.31 39.27
CA GLY A 118 31.52 29.28 40.05
C GLY A 118 32.78 29.98 39.54
N LYS A 119 33.28 30.83 40.45
CA LYS A 119 34.69 31.17 40.73
C LYS A 119 35.25 32.42 40.04
N GLN A 120 35.43 33.52 40.78
CA GLN A 120 36.59 33.86 41.64
C GLN A 120 37.90 34.02 40.87
N SER A 121 38.53 35.17 41.14
CA SER A 121 39.93 35.55 40.87
C SER A 121 40.18 36.18 39.49
N TYR A 122 40.54 37.46 39.46
CA TYR A 122 41.95 37.87 39.29
C TYR A 122 42.10 39.39 39.51
N GLN A 123 42.66 39.69 40.67
CA GLN A 123 43.41 40.88 41.03
C GLN A 123 44.70 40.91 40.20
N GLY A 124 45.13 42.07 39.67
CA GLY A 124 46.46 42.12 39.03
C GLY A 124 46.74 43.30 38.13
N GLN A 125 47.00 44.43 38.75
CA GLN A 125 47.57 45.67 38.20
C GLN A 125 49.01 45.48 37.69
N GLY A 126 49.36 46.14 36.58
CA GLY A 126 50.74 46.39 36.11
C GLY A 126 51.21 45.45 35.01
N GLY A 127 51.90 45.88 33.95
CA GLY A 127 52.53 47.13 33.60
C GLY A 127 53.22 46.96 32.25
N TYR A 128 53.46 48.08 31.58
CA TYR A 128 54.04 48.21 30.25
C TYR A 128 55.44 47.57 30.07
N ARG A 129 55.76 47.37 28.78
CA ARG A 129 57.05 47.68 28.11
C ARG A 129 57.95 46.45 27.83
N GLN A 130 57.99 45.92 26.61
CA GLN A 130 58.72 46.39 25.41
C GLN A 130 60.07 45.66 25.25
N ASN A 131 60.29 45.25 23.99
CA ASN A 131 61.56 45.03 23.31
C ASN A 131 62.24 43.64 23.36
N GLN A 132 62.41 43.11 22.13
CA GLN A 132 63.66 42.60 21.53
C GLN A 132 64.34 41.42 22.23
N SER A 133 64.99 40.47 21.56
CA SER A 133 65.22 40.12 20.16
C SER A 133 65.99 38.81 20.21
N SER A 134 65.92 38.06 19.12
CA SER A 134 67.06 37.31 18.56
C SER A 134 67.42 35.91 19.08
N TYR A 135 67.54 35.06 18.06
CA TYR A 135 68.21 33.76 17.92
C TYR A 135 67.41 32.51 18.31
#